data_AF-A0A7Y3CCP1-F1
#
_entry.id   AF-A0A7Y3CCP1-F1
#
_cell.length_a   1.000
_cell.length_b   1.000
_cell.length_c   1.000
_cell.angle_alpha   90.00
_cell.angle_beta   90.00
_cell.angle_gamma   90.00
#
_symmetry.space_group_name_H-M   'P 1'
#
loop_
_entity.id
_entity.type
_entity.pdbx_description
1 polymer ?
#
loop_
_entity_poly.entity_id
_entity_poly.type
_entity_poly.pdbx_seq_one_letter_code
_entity_poly.pdbx_strand_id
1 'polypeptide(L)'
;MLSSKPNTMHSMQGVWELQSFSNWNGEAIDTVDKAPGYRQVKIYYNGKIMWTRWVPGDKKGRFGYGSYKITDTELQETIEYGDYEMMQALDTMRVFTFELDLKDDTYSQITLDGEGNPTSSENYVRID
;
A
#
# COMPACT_ATOMS: atom_id res chain seq x y z
N MET A 1 5.88 -8.49 28.30
CA MET A 1 5.12 -7.23 28.35
C MET A 1 4.11 -7.28 27.23
N LEU A 2 2.81 -7.14 27.52
CA LEU A 2 1.79 -7.02 26.48
C LEU A 2 1.94 -5.61 25.88
N SER A 3 2.29 -5.53 24.60
CA SER A 3 2.30 -4.27 23.87
C SER A 3 0.88 -3.71 23.91
N SER A 4 0.69 -2.54 24.54
CA SER A 4 -0.57 -1.83 24.49
C SER A 4 -0.88 -1.54 23.02
N LYS A 5 -2.08 -1.90 22.54
CA LYS A 5 -2.51 -1.58 21.17
C LYS A 5 -2.27 -0.09 20.93
N PRO A 6 -1.54 0.31 19.86
CA PRO A 6 -1.29 1.71 19.57
C PRO A 6 -2.62 2.44 19.43
N ASN A 7 -2.68 3.69 19.88
CA ASN A 7 -3.86 4.53 19.70
C ASN A 7 -4.07 4.72 18.18
N THR A 8 -5.10 4.10 17.62
CA THR A 8 -5.28 3.91 16.18
C THR A 8 -5.90 5.11 15.48
N MET A 9 -6.46 6.08 16.22
CA MET A 9 -7.06 7.28 15.62
C MET A 9 -6.00 8.01 14.78
N HIS A 10 -6.19 7.98 13.46
CA HIS A 10 -5.29 8.52 12.43
C HIS A 10 -3.89 7.86 12.33
N SER A 11 -3.72 6.63 12.81
CA SER A 11 -2.47 5.89 12.65
C SER A 11 -2.54 4.86 11.53
N MET A 12 -1.64 4.98 10.56
CA MET A 12 -1.39 3.93 9.55
C MET A 12 -0.89 2.62 10.18
N GLN A 13 -0.41 2.65 11.44
CA GLN A 13 0.12 1.46 12.10
C GLN A 13 -0.91 0.34 12.16
N GLY A 14 -0.51 -0.85 11.71
CA GLY A 14 -1.32 -2.05 11.71
C GLY A 14 -1.08 -2.93 10.49
N VAL A 15 -1.93 -3.94 10.36
CA VAL A 15 -1.92 -4.91 9.26
C VAL A 15 -3.11 -4.64 8.33
N TRP A 16 -2.83 -4.56 7.03
CA TRP A 16 -3.79 -4.16 6.02
C TRP A 16 -3.79 -5.13 4.85
N GLU A 17 -4.97 -5.56 4.40
CA GLU A 17 -5.14 -6.43 3.24
C GLU A 17 -5.89 -5.71 2.12
N LEU A 18 -5.30 -5.73 0.93
CA LEU A 18 -5.90 -5.17 -0.28
C LEU A 18 -7.27 -5.82 -0.54
N GLN A 19 -8.25 -5.01 -0.92
CA GLN A 19 -9.59 -5.49 -1.31
C GLN A 19 -9.89 -5.24 -2.77
N SER A 20 -9.59 -4.05 -3.28
CA SER A 20 -9.97 -3.64 -4.63
C SER A 20 -8.96 -2.67 -5.24
N PHE A 21 -9.06 -2.51 -6.55
CA PHE A 21 -8.38 -1.49 -7.32
C PHE A 21 -9.42 -0.51 -7.86
N SER A 22 -9.12 0.79 -7.88
CA SER A 22 -9.93 1.76 -8.63
C SER A 22 -9.11 2.41 -9.72
N ASN A 23 -9.72 2.73 -10.85
CA ASN A 23 -9.09 3.39 -11.99
C ASN A 23 -9.94 4.59 -12.41
N TRP A 24 -9.28 5.71 -12.67
CA TRP A 24 -9.91 6.95 -13.10
C TRP A 24 -9.81 7.09 -14.63
N ASN A 25 -10.92 7.45 -15.26
CA ASN A 25 -10.98 7.82 -16.66
C ASN A 25 -11.73 9.15 -16.78
N GLY A 26 -11.01 10.24 -16.53
CA GLY A 26 -11.62 11.55 -16.27
C GLY A 26 -12.41 11.53 -14.96
N GLU A 27 -13.68 11.94 -15.01
CA GLU A 27 -14.58 11.93 -13.85
C GLU A 27 -15.14 10.55 -13.50
N ALA A 28 -15.03 9.57 -14.40
CA ALA A 28 -15.53 8.22 -14.17
C ALA A 28 -14.53 7.39 -13.35
N ILE A 29 -15.03 6.66 -12.36
CA ILE A 29 -14.24 5.75 -11.52
C ILE A 29 -14.78 4.34 -11.73
N ASP A 30 -13.89 3.42 -12.11
CA ASP A 30 -14.17 1.99 -12.17
C ASP A 30 -13.44 1.27 -11.03
N THR A 31 -14.19 0.53 -10.20
CA THR A 31 -13.65 -0.21 -9.05
C THR A 31 -13.84 -1.69 -9.26
N VAL A 32 -12.75 -2.45 -9.15
CA VAL A 32 -12.72 -3.90 -9.37
C VAL A 32 -12.12 -4.59 -8.16
N ASP A 33 -12.80 -5.60 -7.64
CA ASP A 33 -12.29 -6.44 -6.56
C ASP A 33 -11.04 -7.21 -7.01
N LYS A 34 -10.15 -7.49 -6.06
CA LYS A 34 -9.00 -8.36 -6.33
C LYS A 34 -9.48 -9.75 -6.76
N ALA A 35 -8.74 -10.35 -7.69
CA ALA A 35 -9.05 -11.69 -8.19
C ALA A 35 -9.06 -12.75 -7.06
N PRO A 36 -9.88 -13.81 -7.18
CA PRO A 36 -9.87 -14.92 -6.23
C PRO A 36 -8.47 -15.49 -6.02
N GLY A 37 -8.03 -15.60 -4.76
CA GLY A 37 -6.71 -16.09 -4.38
C GLY A 37 -5.58 -15.06 -4.49
N TYR A 38 -5.81 -13.89 -5.10
CA TYR A 38 -4.87 -12.76 -5.00
C TYR A 38 -4.82 -12.28 -3.55
N ARG A 39 -3.61 -12.10 -3.02
CA ARG A 39 -3.39 -11.52 -1.69
C ARG A 39 -2.29 -10.48 -1.75
N GLN A 40 -2.54 -9.34 -1.14
CA GLN A 40 -1.53 -8.32 -0.89
C GLN A 40 -1.74 -7.78 0.51
N VAL A 41 -0.70 -7.88 1.34
CA VAL A 41 -0.73 -7.48 2.74
C VAL A 41 0.38 -6.47 2.99
N LYS A 42 0.04 -5.37 3.65
CA LYS A 42 0.95 -4.34 4.11
C LYS A 42 0.94 -4.28 5.64
N ILE A 43 2.12 -4.19 6.23
CA ILE A 43 2.32 -4.05 7.67
C ILE A 43 3.07 -2.75 7.90
N TYR A 44 2.42 -1.80 8.55
CA TYR A 44 3.04 -0.54 8.97
C TYR A 44 3.26 -0.60 10.48
N TYR A 45 4.49 -0.38 10.92
CA TYR A 45 4.81 -0.38 12.34
C TYR A 45 6.03 0.48 12.62
N ASN A 46 5.88 1.45 13.53
CA ASN A 46 6.98 2.29 14.01
C ASN A 46 7.86 2.90 12.88
N GLY A 47 7.22 3.45 11.84
CA GLY A 47 7.91 4.02 10.68
C GLY A 47 8.52 3.01 9.70
N LYS A 48 8.27 1.72 9.89
CA LYS A 48 8.68 0.62 8.99
C LYS A 48 7.50 0.04 8.24
N ILE A 49 7.74 -0.34 7.00
CA ILE A 49 6.77 -0.98 6.11
C ILE A 49 7.33 -2.33 5.65
N MET A 50 6.47 -3.34 5.69
CA MET A 50 6.67 -4.60 4.99
C MET A 50 5.42 -4.85 4.16
N TRP A 51 5.56 -5.02 2.85
CA TRP A 51 4.46 -5.47 2.02
C TRP A 51 4.82 -6.76 1.30
N THR A 52 3.80 -7.58 1.09
CA THR A 52 3.90 -8.86 0.39
C THR A 52 2.76 -8.98 -0.60
N ARG A 53 3.01 -9.65 -1.73
CA ARG A 53 1.99 -9.94 -2.74
C ARG A 53 2.13 -11.37 -3.25
N TRP A 54 0.99 -12.03 -3.36
CA TRP A 54 0.81 -13.34 -3.95
C TRP A 54 -0.22 -13.27 -5.06
N VAL A 55 0.16 -13.79 -6.23
CA VAL A 55 -0.72 -13.89 -7.41
C VAL A 55 -0.90 -15.38 -7.73
N PRO A 56 -2.14 -15.89 -7.84
CA PRO A 56 -2.38 -17.27 -8.23
C PRO A 56 -1.67 -17.64 -9.53
N GLY A 57 -0.95 -18.76 -9.51
CA GLY A 57 -0.19 -19.25 -10.66
C GLY A 57 1.21 -18.64 -10.80
N ASP A 58 1.49 -17.53 -10.13
CA ASP A 58 2.86 -17.02 -10.00
C ASP A 58 3.59 -17.80 -8.89
N LYS A 59 4.68 -18.46 -9.25
CA LYS A 59 5.50 -19.21 -8.28
C LYS A 59 6.40 -18.29 -7.46
N LYS A 60 6.52 -17.02 -7.82
CA LYS A 60 7.34 -16.03 -7.15
C LYS A 60 6.42 -15.01 -6.45
N GLY A 61 6.44 -15.03 -5.12
CA GLY A 61 5.86 -13.92 -4.36
C GLY A 61 6.68 -12.64 -4.57
N ARG A 62 6.02 -11.50 -4.41
CA ARG A 62 6.72 -10.21 -4.29
C ARG A 62 6.77 -9.77 -2.84
N PHE A 63 7.85 -9.13 -2.44
CA PHE A 63 7.88 -8.40 -1.18
C PHE A 63 8.81 -7.19 -1.24
N GLY A 64 8.52 -6.22 -0.37
CA GLY A 64 9.37 -5.06 -0.13
C GLY A 64 9.36 -4.71 1.35
N TYR A 65 10.54 -4.38 1.88
CA TYR A 65 10.73 -3.86 3.22
C TYR A 65 11.40 -2.50 3.15
N GLY A 66 11.00 -1.60 4.02
CA GLY A 66 11.70 -0.33 4.20
C GLY A 66 11.06 0.57 5.24
N SER A 67 11.00 1.86 4.95
CA SER A 67 10.43 2.87 5.83
C SER A 67 9.25 3.57 5.19
N TYR A 68 8.39 4.16 6.03
CA TYR A 68 7.28 4.97 5.56
C TYR A 68 7.12 6.24 6.39
N LYS A 69 6.48 7.24 5.80
CA LYS A 69 5.99 8.45 6.46
C LYS A 69 4.61 8.78 5.91
N ILE A 70 3.79 9.41 6.74
CA ILE A 70 2.49 9.94 6.31
C ILE A 70 2.34 11.40 6.72
N THR A 71 1.55 12.13 5.95
CA THR A 71 0.88 13.36 6.36
C THR A 71 -0.62 13.10 6.44
N ASP A 72 -1.44 14.14 6.59
CA ASP A 72 -2.90 14.00 6.54
C ASP A 72 -3.41 13.51 5.17
N THR A 73 -2.64 13.74 4.09
CA THR A 73 -3.07 13.47 2.70
C THR A 73 -2.05 12.73 1.86
N GLU A 74 -0.86 12.39 2.40
CA GLU A 74 0.21 11.76 1.63
C GLU A 74 0.76 10.54 2.36
N LEU A 75 1.04 9.48 1.60
CA LEU A 75 1.82 8.32 2.01
C LEU A 75 3.10 8.26 1.18
N GLN A 76 4.24 8.26 1.86
CA GLN A 76 5.54 8.05 1.24
C GLN A 76 6.16 6.75 1.76
N GLU A 77 6.46 5.82 0.85
CA GLU A 77 7.17 4.57 1.14
C GLU A 77 8.57 4.61 0.51
N THR A 78 9.59 4.32 1.30
CA THR A 78 10.97 4.15 0.81
C THR A 78 11.37 2.71 1.01
N ILE A 79 11.48 1.96 -0.09
CA ILE A 79 11.82 0.55 -0.06
C ILE A 79 13.34 0.38 -0.02
N GLU A 80 13.82 -0.31 1.01
CA GLU A 80 15.23 -0.55 1.30
C GLU A 80 15.72 -1.85 0.65
N TYR A 81 14.90 -2.90 0.69
CA TYR A 81 15.15 -4.16 -0.02
C TYR A 81 13.85 -4.91 -0.33
N GLY A 82 13.91 -5.90 -1.22
CA GLY A 82 12.78 -6.74 -1.57
C GLY A 82 13.22 -8.07 -2.18
N ASP A 83 12.30 -8.74 -2.88
CA ASP A 83 12.65 -9.90 -3.70
C ASP A 83 13.57 -9.50 -4.89
N TYR A 84 14.11 -10.49 -5.59
CA TYR A 84 15.08 -10.27 -6.67
C TYR A 84 14.58 -9.31 -7.77
N GLU A 85 13.30 -9.35 -8.11
CA GLU A 85 12.77 -8.47 -9.17
C GLU A 85 12.44 -7.08 -8.60
N MET A 86 12.04 -6.99 -7.34
CA MET A 86 11.97 -5.71 -6.63
C MET A 86 13.34 -5.03 -6.59
N MET A 87 14.41 -5.77 -6.24
CA MET A 87 15.76 -5.23 -6.19
C MET A 87 16.23 -4.67 -7.55
N GLN A 88 15.86 -5.30 -8.67
CA GLN A 88 16.15 -4.76 -10.00
C GLN A 88 15.36 -3.47 -10.31
N ALA A 89 14.13 -3.34 -9.79
CA ALA A 89 13.34 -2.11 -9.94
C ALA A 89 13.85 -0.97 -9.04
N LEU A 90 14.43 -1.27 -7.87
CA LEU A 90 14.98 -0.27 -6.94
C LEU A 90 16.23 0.45 -7.47
N ASP A 91 16.84 -0.04 -8.55
CA ASP A 91 17.91 0.68 -9.23
C ASP A 91 17.39 1.94 -9.94
N THR A 92 16.09 2.01 -10.23
CA THR A 92 15.47 3.15 -10.93
C THR A 92 14.56 3.98 -10.05
N MET A 93 13.86 3.40 -9.07
CA MET A 93 12.95 4.13 -8.19
C MET A 93 12.82 3.45 -6.81
N ARG A 94 13.16 4.18 -5.74
CA ARG A 94 13.12 3.68 -4.35
C ARG A 94 12.03 4.30 -3.49
N VAL A 95 11.53 5.45 -3.93
CA VAL A 95 10.56 6.26 -3.21
C VAL A 95 9.25 6.20 -3.99
N PHE A 96 8.20 5.75 -3.31
CA PHE A 96 6.84 5.73 -3.81
C PHE A 96 6.06 6.78 -3.02
N THR A 97 5.40 7.70 -3.72
CA THR A 97 4.56 8.73 -3.11
C THR A 97 3.15 8.58 -3.65
N PHE A 98 2.19 8.57 -2.74
CA PHE A 98 0.76 8.43 -3.03
C PHE A 98 -0.02 9.50 -2.29
N GLU A 99 -1.13 9.94 -2.88
CA GLU A 99 -2.18 10.58 -2.08
C GLU A 99 -2.84 9.52 -1.18
N LEU A 100 -3.17 9.91 0.05
CA LEU A 100 -3.65 9.05 1.12
C LEU A 100 -5.06 9.46 1.55
N ASP A 101 -6.02 8.55 1.43
CA ASP A 101 -7.32 8.62 2.12
C ASP A 101 -7.31 7.59 3.26
N LEU A 102 -6.98 8.01 4.48
CA LEU A 102 -6.89 7.14 5.67
C LEU A 102 -8.11 7.34 6.59
N LYS A 103 -8.80 6.24 6.88
CA LYS A 103 -9.91 6.12 7.84
C LYS A 103 -9.53 5.10 8.92
N ASP A 104 -10.42 4.88 9.89
CA ASP A 104 -10.12 4.00 11.02
C ASP A 104 -9.73 2.57 10.59
N ASP A 105 -10.56 1.96 9.73
CA ASP A 105 -10.42 0.56 9.30
C ASP A 105 -10.15 0.38 7.80
N THR A 106 -10.00 1.48 7.06
CA THR A 106 -9.72 1.45 5.62
C THR A 106 -8.71 2.52 5.24
N TYR A 107 -7.91 2.27 4.20
CA TYR A 107 -7.22 3.34 3.50
C TYR A 107 -7.16 3.11 2.00
N SER A 108 -6.99 4.19 1.25
CA SER A 108 -6.64 4.15 -0.17
C SER A 108 -5.30 4.84 -0.37
N GLN A 109 -4.40 4.20 -1.11
CA GLN A 109 -3.25 4.89 -1.71
C GLN A 109 -3.61 5.21 -3.16
N ILE A 110 -3.47 6.47 -3.55
CA ILE A 110 -3.91 6.97 -4.85
C ILE A 110 -2.67 7.44 -5.61
N THR A 111 -2.50 6.90 -6.81
CA THR A 111 -1.44 7.29 -7.72
C THR A 111 -1.90 8.50 -8.52
N LEU A 112 -1.13 9.57 -8.49
CA LEU A 112 -1.37 10.78 -9.27
C LEU A 112 -0.51 10.79 -10.54
N ASP A 113 -1.01 11.40 -11.60
CA ASP A 113 -0.21 11.73 -12.78
C ASP A 113 0.72 12.95 -12.52
N GLY A 114 1.47 13.36 -13.55
CA GLY A 114 2.37 14.51 -13.46
C GLY A 114 1.69 15.87 -13.27
N GLU A 115 0.36 15.95 -13.47
CA GLU A 115 -0.45 17.14 -13.27
C GLU A 115 -1.22 17.10 -11.92
N GLY A 116 -1.09 16.01 -11.17
CA GLY A 116 -1.75 15.81 -9.87
C GLY A 116 -3.14 15.19 -9.98
N ASN A 117 -3.57 14.71 -11.15
CA ASN A 117 -4.87 14.05 -11.29
C ASN A 117 -4.77 12.59 -10.84
N PRO A 118 -5.79 12.04 -10.14
CA PRO A 118 -5.82 10.63 -9.79
C PRO A 118 -5.90 9.75 -11.04
N THR A 119 -5.12 8.67 -11.04
CA THR A 119 -5.07 7.69 -12.15
C THR A 119 -5.55 6.32 -11.71
N SER A 120 -5.10 5.86 -10.54
CA SER A 120 -5.48 4.58 -9.97
C SER A 120 -5.30 4.58 -8.45
N SER A 121 -5.98 3.67 -7.77
CA SER A 121 -5.82 3.45 -6.34
C SER A 121 -5.79 1.97 -5.99
N GLU A 122 -5.10 1.67 -4.90
CA GLU A 122 -5.21 0.41 -4.19
C GLU A 122 -5.93 0.67 -2.87
N ASN A 123 -6.99 -0.10 -2.61
CA ASN A 123 -7.88 0.12 -1.46
C ASN A 123 -7.76 -1.05 -0.47
N TYR A 124 -7.55 -0.73 0.79
CA TYR A 124 -7.16 -1.67 1.84
C TYR A 124 -8.12 -1.63 3.02
N VAL A 125 -8.25 -2.77 3.69
CA VAL A 125 -8.98 -2.94 4.95
C VAL A 125 -8.02 -3.44 6.03
N ARG A 126 -8.19 -2.94 7.26
CA ARG A 126 -7.44 -3.36 8.44
C ARG A 126 -7.82 -4.78 8.89
N ILE A 127 -6.85 -5.59 9.33
CA ILE A 127 -7.06 -7.01 9.67
C ILE A 127 -6.42 -7.45 11.01
N ASP A 128 -6.10 -6.53 11.93
CA ASP A 128 -5.46 -6.80 13.24
C ASP A 128 -6.29 -6.40 14.49
#